data_AF-A0A7J4FB91-F1
#
_entry.id   AF-A0A7J4FB91-F1
#
_cell.length_a   1.000
_cell.length_b   1.000
_cell.length_c   1.000
_cell.angle_alpha   90.00
_cell.angle_beta   90.00
_cell.angle_gamma   90.00
#
_symmetry.space_group_name_H-M   'P 1'
#
loop_
_entity.id
_entity.type
_entity.pdbx_description
1 polymer ?
#
loop_
_entity_poly.entity_id
_entity_poly.type
_entity_poly.pdbx_seq_one_letter_code
_entity_poly.pdbx_strand_id
1 'polypeptide(L)' 'MPKSRSRPKEKLISTRVTPTIKSIVFNEAEREGLTISEWLRNLIVVELRRRNLLPRVPQVPRIKEG' A
#
# COMPACT_ATOMS: atom_id res chain seq x y z
N MET A 1 8.15 16.16 12.01
CA MET A 1 7.06 15.20 11.68
C MET A 1 7.13 14.02 12.65
N PRO A 2 6.01 13.60 13.27
CA PRO A 2 6.02 12.43 14.13
C PRO A 2 6.32 11.21 13.27
N LYS A 3 7.45 10.55 13.53
CA LYS A 3 7.84 9.31 12.85
C LYS A 3 6.86 8.23 13.31
N SER A 4 5.90 7.87 12.46
CA SER A 4 5.08 6.68 12.64
C SER A 4 6.02 5.50 12.92
N ARG A 5 5.86 4.82 14.06
CA ARG A 5 6.64 3.64 14.47
C ARG A 5 6.26 2.38 13.66
N SER A 6 5.77 2.54 12.43
CA SER A 6 5.51 1.40 11.55
C SER A 6 6.84 0.83 11.08
N ARG A 7 7.04 -0.48 11.23
CA ARG A 7 8.17 -1.18 10.61
C ARG A 7 8.24 -0.83 9.12
N PRO A 8 9.44 -0.68 8.53
CA PRO A 8 9.59 -0.45 7.11
C PRO A 8 8.86 -1.53 6.30
N LYS A 9 8.31 -1.15 5.14
CA LYS A 9 7.71 -2.11 4.20
C LYS A 9 8.85 -2.85 3.49
N GLU A 10 9.16 -4.07 3.92
CA GLU A 10 10.33 -4.83 3.45
C GLU A 10 10.05 -5.78 2.29
N LYS A 11 8.78 -6.06 1.98
CA LYS A 11 8.38 -7.04 0.96
C LYS A 11 7.98 -6.34 -0.34
N LEU A 12 8.46 -6.86 -1.47
CA LEU A 12 8.21 -6.32 -2.80
C LEU A 12 7.25 -7.21 -3.59
N ILE A 13 6.37 -6.56 -4.36
CA ILE A 13 5.57 -7.19 -5.41
C ILE A 13 6.02 -6.56 -6.73
N SER A 14 6.49 -7.37 -7.68
CA SER A 14 6.91 -6.92 -8.99
C SER A 14 6.07 -7.60 -10.08
N THR A 15 5.76 -6.86 -11.14
CA THR A 15 4.94 -7.37 -12.25
C THR A 15 5.41 -6.74 -13.55
N ARG A 16 5.51 -7.54 -14.61
CA ARG A 16 5.79 -7.04 -15.96
C ARG A 16 4.53 -6.45 -16.55
N VAL A 17 4.66 -5.26 -17.13
CA VAL A 17 3.58 -4.56 -17.82
C VAL A 17 4.10 -4.04 -19.16
N THR A 18 3.19 -3.75 -20.09
CA THR A 18 3.56 -3.09 -21.34
C THR A 18 4.01 -1.64 -21.09
N PRO A 19 4.79 -1.03 -21.99
CA PRO A 19 5.21 0.36 -21.85
C PRO A 19 4.02 1.32 -21.67
N THR A 20 2.94 1.13 -22.42
CA THR A 20 1.72 1.95 -22.34
C THR A 20 1.10 1.91 -20.95
N ILE A 21 0.99 0.72 -20.33
CA ILE A 21 0.46 0.59 -18.98
C ILE A 21 1.36 1.30 -17.96
N LYS A 22 2.69 1.19 -18.12
CA LYS A 22 3.63 1.90 -17.23
C LYS A 22 3.44 3.42 -17.30
N SER A 23 3.25 3.98 -18.50
CA SER A 23 2.99 5.42 -18.68
C SER A 23 1.68 5.87 -18.06
N ILE A 24 0.61 5.09 -18.20
CA ILE A 24 -0.69 5.40 -17.59
C ILE A 24 -0.57 5.42 -16.07
N VAL A 25 0.07 4.40 -15.46
CA VAL A 25 0.28 4.34 -14.01
C VAL A 25 1.10 5.54 -13.50
N PHE A 26 2.11 5.97 -14.25
CA PHE A 26 2.89 7.16 -13.90
C PHE A 26 2.02 8.42 -13.87
N ASN A 27 1.21 8.65 -14.91
CA ASN A 27 0.35 9.83 -15.00
C ASN A 27 -0.71 9.86 -13.88
N GLU A 28 -1.33 8.72 -13.56
CA GLU A 28 -2.31 8.65 -12.47
C GLU A 28 -1.67 8.88 -11.10
N ALA A 29 -0.46 8.33 -10.86
CA ALA A 29 0.27 8.58 -9.62
C ALA A 29 0.64 10.07 -9.48
N GLU A 30 1.17 10.70 -10.53
CA GLU A 30 1.49 12.14 -10.56
C GLU A 30 0.26 13.01 -10.31
N ARG A 31 -0.87 12.68 -10.94
CA ARG A 31 -2.14 13.40 -10.77
C ARG A 31 -2.63 13.40 -9.31
N GLU A 32 -2.39 12.33 -8.58
CA GLU A 32 -2.72 12.21 -7.15
C GLU A 32 -1.61 12.71 -6.21
N GLY A 33 -0.47 13.18 -6.75
CA GLY A 33 0.70 13.60 -5.96
C GLY A 33 1.36 12.44 -5.20
N LEU A 34 1.28 11.22 -5.75
CA LEU A 34 1.80 9.99 -5.18
C LEU A 34 2.97 9.45 -5.99
N THR A 35 3.87 8.71 -5.35
CA THR A 35 4.80 7.84 -6.09
C THR A 35 4.03 6.66 -6.71
N ILE A 36 4.55 6.09 -7.80
CA ILE A 36 3.99 4.87 -8.43
C ILE A 36 3.77 3.76 -7.37
N SER A 37 4.73 3.56 -6.48
CA SER A 37 4.67 2.54 -5.43
C SER A 37 3.52 2.78 -4.45
N GLU A 38 3.25 4.04 -4.09
CA GLU A 38 2.14 4.41 -3.21
C GLU A 38 0.79 4.25 -3.90
N TRP A 39 0.70 4.71 -5.16
CA TRP A 39 -0.50 4.59 -5.97
C TRP A 39 -0.88 3.11 -6.19
N LEU A 40 0.08 2.27 -6.61
CA LEU A 40 -0.13 0.83 -6.77
C LEU A 40 -0.51 0.16 -5.45
N ARG A 41 0.14 0.55 -4.33
CA ARG A 41 -0.23 0.03 -3.02
C ARG A 41 -1.67 0.37 -2.66
N ASN A 42 -2.12 1.60 -2.92
CA ASN A 42 -3.48 2.01 -2.64
C ASN A 42 -4.47 1.19 -3.47
N LEU A 43 -4.18 1.00 -4.77
CA LEU A 43 -4.98 0.16 -5.66
C LEU A 43 -5.09 -1.27 -5.14
N ILE A 44 -3.97 -1.88 -4.72
CA ILE A 44 -3.96 -3.23 -4.11
C ILE A 44 -4.82 -3.26 -2.84
N VAL A 45 -4.65 -2.30 -1.92
CA VAL A 45 -5.41 -2.26 -0.66
C VAL A 45 -6.91 -2.11 -0.92
N VAL A 46 -7.31 -1.24 -1.86
CA VAL A 46 -8.71 -1.05 -2.24
C VAL A 46 -9.30 -2.35 -2.79
N GLU A 47 -8.58 -3.02 -3.68
CA GLU A 47 -9.04 -4.28 -4.27
C GLU A 47 -9.13 -5.41 -3.24
N LEU A 48 -8.13 -5.56 -2.37
CA LEU A 48 -8.15 -6.56 -1.29
C LEU A 48 -9.28 -6.30 -0.29
N ARG A 49 -9.56 -5.03 0.02
CA ARG A 49 -10.69 -4.64 0.88
C ARG A 49 -12.02 -4.97 0.20
N ARG A 50 -12.18 -4.64 -1.08
CA ARG A 50 -13.37 -4.97 -1.87
C ARG A 50 -13.67 -6.47 -1.89
N ARG A 51 -12.63 -7.29 -1.87
CA ARG A 51 -12.72 -8.76 -1.82
C ARG A 51 -12.79 -9.34 -0.40
N ASN A 52 -12.82 -8.51 0.65
CA ASN A 52 -12.74 -8.95 2.06
C ASN A 52 -11.54 -9.86 2.37
N LEU A 53 -10.41 -9.64 1.71
CA LEU A 53 -9.18 -10.45 1.88
C LEU A 53 -8.20 -9.85 2.90
N LEU A 54 -8.40 -8.59 3.31
CA LEU A 54 -7.59 -8.00 4.36
C LEU A 54 -7.97 -8.63 5.70
N PRO A 55 -6.97 -8.99 6.55
CA PRO A 55 -7.27 -9.46 7.89
C PRO A 55 -8.07 -8.40 8.63
N ARG A 56 -9.19 -8.80 9.24
CA ARG A 56 -9.87 -7.98 10.25
C ARG A 56 -8.85 -7.77 11.35
N VAL A 57 -8.37 -6.54 11.51
CA VAL A 57 -7.34 -6.22 12.51
C VAL A 57 -7.85 -6.74 13.86
N PRO A 58 -7.22 -7.75 14.49
CA PRO A 58 -7.52 -8.02 15.89
C PRO A 58 -7.13 -6.76 16.65
N GLN A 59 -8.06 -6.19 17.41
CA GLN A 59 -7.71 -5.12 18.32
C GLN A 59 -6.59 -5.64 19.22
N VAL A 60 -5.40 -5.06 19.07
CA VAL A 60 -4.26 -5.38 19.91
C VAL A 60 -4.64 -4.94 21.32
N PRO A 61 -4.75 -5.83 22.33
CA PRO A 61 -4.76 -5.37 23.71
C PRO A 61 -3.38 -4.77 23.94
N ARG A 62 -3.32 -3.43 24.06
CA ARG A 62 -2.15 -2.77 24.62
C ARG A 62 -2.03 -3.19 26.09
N ILE A 63 -0.78 -3.44 26.49
CA ILE A 63 -0.26 -3.56 27.87
C ILE A 63 -0.08 -5.01 28.35
N LYS A 64 1.19 -5.42 28.44
CA LYS A 64 1.72 -6.06 29.65
C LYS A 64 2.91 -5.22 30.10
N GLU A 65 2.70 -4.41 31.14
CA GLU A 65 3.77 -3.94 32.02
C GLU A 65 4.17 -5.13 32.89
N GLY A 66 5.49 -5.33 33.04
CA GLY A 66 6.13 -6.32 33.90
C GLY A 66 7.56 -5.90 34.10
#